data_AF-A0A509L639-F1
#
_entry.id   AF-A0A509L639-F1
#
_cell.length_a   1.000
_cell.length_b   1.000
_cell.length_c   1.000
_cell.angle_alpha   90.00
_cell.angle_beta   90.00
_cell.angle_gamma   90.00
#
_symmetry.space_group_name_H-M   'P 1'
#
loop_
_entity.id
_entity.type
_entity.pdbx_description
1 polymer ?
#
loop_
_entity_poly.entity_id
_entity_poly.type
_entity_poly.pdbx_seq_one_letter_code
_entity_poly.pdbx_strand_id
1 'polypeptide(L)'
;MLKVDNNFTPCPVDGGDEIFPNGIFEFNITKIISHVQKTPDSFPLEEVVVKDVYNGFSSVNESHMEHVEISRPIILAEISPGQYNGIDGNHRLEKAHRMGIKTIQAHRLKVKQHIKFLISKRAYTTYIEYWNSKLK
;
A
#
# COMPACT_ATOMS: atom_id res chain seq x y z
N MET A 1 20.49 1.02 -4.55
CA MET A 1 20.27 -0.42 -4.69
C MET A 1 19.96 -1.02 -3.33
N LEU A 2 18.99 -1.95 -3.24
CA LEU A 2 18.67 -2.70 -2.02
C LEU A 2 19.63 -3.88 -1.85
N LYS A 3 19.94 -4.23 -0.61
CA LYS A 3 20.73 -5.40 -0.25
C LYS A 3 19.84 -6.41 0.46
N VAL A 4 20.01 -7.69 0.15
CA VAL A 4 19.33 -8.78 0.85
C VAL A 4 19.84 -8.81 2.29
N ASP A 5 18.92 -8.78 3.25
CA ASP A 5 19.19 -9.14 4.63
C ASP A 5 19.01 -10.65 4.80
N ASN A 6 20.11 -11.36 5.02
CA ASN A 6 20.09 -12.82 5.22
C ASN A 6 19.34 -13.23 6.50
N ASN A 7 19.14 -12.30 7.43
CA ASN A 7 18.39 -12.51 8.67
C ASN A 7 16.93 -12.06 8.55
N PHE A 8 16.45 -11.72 7.35
CA PHE A 8 15.07 -11.34 7.14
C PHE A 8 14.11 -12.42 7.65
N THR A 9 13.24 -12.00 8.55
CA THR A 9 12.13 -12.81 9.05
C THR A 9 10.85 -12.32 8.37
N PRO A 10 10.12 -13.18 7.65
CA PRO A 10 8.86 -12.80 7.05
C PRO A 10 7.89 -12.24 8.08
N CYS A 11 7.10 -11.25 7.65
CA CYS A 11 6.06 -10.69 8.49
C CYS A 11 5.07 -11.80 8.87
N PRO A 12 4.77 -12.00 10.17
CA PRO A 12 3.78 -12.98 10.57
C PRO A 12 2.41 -12.63 9.99
N VAL A 13 1.58 -13.66 9.82
CA VAL A 13 0.18 -13.54 9.40
C VAL A 13 -0.67 -14.16 10.50
N ASP A 14 -1.44 -13.32 11.17
CA ASP A 14 -2.38 -13.75 12.20
C ASP A 14 -3.77 -14.00 11.58
N GLY A 15 -4.63 -14.74 12.29
CA GLY A 15 -6.00 -14.99 11.85
C GLY A 15 -6.78 -13.67 11.67
N GLY A 16 -7.26 -13.42 10.45
CA GLY A 16 -8.00 -12.20 10.10
C GLY A 16 -7.13 -11.05 9.57
N ASP A 17 -5.82 -11.23 9.46
CA ASP A 17 -4.98 -10.26 8.74
C ASP A 17 -5.36 -10.20 7.26
N GLU A 18 -5.43 -8.99 6.72
CA GLU A 18 -5.64 -8.75 5.31
C GLU A 18 -4.29 -8.80 4.57
N ILE A 19 -4.27 -9.53 3.45
CA ILE A 19 -3.10 -9.70 2.60
C ILE A 19 -3.36 -9.03 1.25
N PHE A 20 -2.43 -8.17 0.82
CA PHE A 20 -2.45 -7.58 -0.51
C PHE A 20 -1.50 -8.35 -1.44
N PRO A 21 -2.02 -9.07 -2.44
CA PRO A 21 -1.20 -9.74 -3.44
C PRO A 21 -0.87 -8.80 -4.61
N ASN A 22 0.42 -8.70 -4.94
CA ASN A 22 0.90 -8.10 -6.20
C ASN A 22 1.77 -9.12 -6.94
N GLY A 23 1.11 -10.05 -7.64
CA GLY A 23 1.77 -11.26 -8.16
C GLY A 23 2.27 -12.13 -7.00
N ILE A 24 3.56 -12.46 -6.98
CA ILE A 24 4.18 -13.23 -5.89
C ILE A 24 4.54 -12.37 -4.66
N PHE A 25 4.35 -11.05 -4.73
CA PHE A 25 4.67 -10.13 -3.65
C PHE A 25 3.44 -9.94 -2.78
N GLU A 26 3.36 -10.74 -1.71
CA GLU A 26 2.26 -10.73 -0.76
C GLU A 26 2.65 -9.93 0.47
N PHE A 27 1.91 -8.85 0.74
CA PHE A 27 2.13 -7.94 1.87
C PHE A 27 1.04 -8.09 2.91
N ASN A 28 1.41 -8.13 4.19
CA ASN A 28 0.45 -8.03 5.28
C ASN A 28 0.03 -6.56 5.48
N ILE A 29 -1.12 -6.17 4.92
CA ILE A 29 -1.58 -4.78 4.97
C ILE A 29 -2.14 -4.40 6.34
N THR A 30 -2.70 -5.35 7.11
CA THR A 30 -3.11 -5.09 8.49
C THR A 30 -1.93 -4.61 9.34
N LYS A 31 -0.77 -5.27 9.22
CA LYS A 31 0.45 -4.87 9.95
C LYS A 31 1.03 -3.55 9.42
N ILE A 32 0.94 -3.28 8.12
CA ILE A 32 1.31 -1.98 7.54
C ILE A 32 0.47 -0.86 8.14
N ILE A 33 -0.86 -1.00 8.12
CA ILE A 33 -1.81 -0.01 8.65
C ILE A 33 -1.52 0.23 10.14
N SER A 34 -1.35 -0.84 10.92
CA SER A 34 -1.01 -0.72 12.35
C SER A 34 0.32 0.02 12.57
N HIS A 35 1.33 -0.23 11.73
CA HIS A 35 2.62 0.43 11.83
C HIS A 35 2.56 1.93 11.50
N VAL A 36 1.83 2.30 10.43
CA VAL A 36 1.61 3.70 10.05
C VAL A 36 0.91 4.45 11.18
N GLN A 37 -0.13 3.86 11.76
CA GLN A 37 -0.87 4.47 12.89
C GLN A 37 -0.02 4.64 14.15
N LYS A 38 0.91 3.72 14.42
CA LYS A 38 1.81 3.79 15.60
C LYS A 38 2.97 4.75 15.43
N THR A 39 3.31 5.14 14.21
CA THR A 39 4.48 5.97 13.91
C THR A 39 4.18 7.04 12.85
N PRO A 40 3.15 7.89 13.06
CA PRO A 40 2.65 8.81 12.02
C PRO A 40 3.72 9.78 11.52
N ASP A 41 4.64 10.22 12.38
CA ASP A 41 5.73 11.14 12.01
C ASP A 41 6.72 10.54 10.99
N SER A 42 6.73 9.20 10.86
CA SER A 42 7.58 8.50 9.88
C SER A 42 6.94 8.41 8.49
N PHE A 43 5.67 8.79 8.35
CA PHE A 43 4.89 8.67 7.13
C PHE A 43 4.26 10.02 6.78
N PRO A 44 4.94 10.87 5.99
CA PRO A 44 4.39 12.16 5.63
C PRO A 44 3.02 11.98 4.97
N LEU A 45 2.10 12.81 5.40
CA LEU A 45 0.76 12.91 4.83
C LEU A 45 0.83 13.91 3.68
N GLU A 46 0.32 13.52 2.52
CA GLU A 46 0.32 14.34 1.32
C GLU A 46 -1.00 14.27 0.56
N GLU A 47 -1.32 15.34 -0.16
CA GLU A 47 -2.43 15.36 -1.09
C GLU A 47 -2.04 14.73 -2.42
N VAL A 48 -2.82 13.74 -2.86
CA VAL A 48 -2.69 13.12 -4.17
C VAL A 48 -3.92 13.39 -5.02
N VAL A 49 -3.72 13.58 -6.32
CA VAL A 49 -4.82 13.76 -7.27
C VAL A 49 -5.55 12.43 -7.43
N VAL A 50 -6.87 12.43 -7.17
CA VAL A 50 -7.71 11.23 -7.19
C VAL A 50 -7.62 10.50 -8.53
N LYS A 51 -7.63 11.25 -9.64
CA LYS A 51 -7.54 10.69 -11.01
C LYS A 51 -6.22 9.97 -11.29
N ASP A 52 -5.14 10.34 -10.61
CA ASP A 52 -3.80 9.78 -10.87
C ASP A 52 -3.59 8.44 -10.16
N VAL A 53 -4.36 8.18 -9.11
CA VAL A 53 -4.24 6.96 -8.28
C VAL A 53 -5.45 6.05 -8.39
N TYR A 54 -6.53 6.52 -9.03
CA TYR A 54 -7.75 5.75 -9.26
C TYR A 54 -7.63 4.93 -10.55
N ASN A 55 -7.65 3.60 -10.42
CA ASN A 55 -7.54 2.67 -11.55
C ASN A 55 -8.85 1.95 -11.91
N GLY A 56 -9.98 2.37 -11.34
CA GLY A 56 -11.25 1.64 -11.46
C GLY A 56 -11.26 0.35 -10.66
N PHE A 57 -12.22 0.19 -9.75
CA PHE A 57 -12.32 -1.03 -8.94
C PHE A 57 -13.41 -1.95 -9.51
N SER A 58 -13.06 -3.21 -9.77
CA SER A 58 -13.93 -4.19 -10.43
C SER A 58 -15.13 -4.67 -9.60
N SER A 59 -15.23 -4.27 -8.34
CA SER A 59 -16.32 -4.67 -7.45
C SER A 59 -16.59 -3.58 -6.42
N VAL A 60 -17.52 -2.68 -6.73
CA VAL A 60 -18.00 -1.69 -5.76
C VAL A 60 -19.28 -2.24 -5.15
N ASN A 61 -19.21 -2.61 -3.88
CA ASN A 61 -20.40 -2.94 -3.11
C ASN A 61 -21.09 -1.63 -2.72
N GLU A 62 -22.19 -1.29 -3.41
CA GLU A 62 -22.84 0.02 -3.29
C GLU A 62 -23.33 0.33 -1.87
N SER A 63 -23.73 -0.69 -1.12
CA SER A 63 -24.24 -0.56 0.26
C SER A 63 -23.18 -0.08 1.27
N HIS A 64 -21.89 -0.16 0.94
CA HIS A 64 -20.81 0.27 1.84
C HIS A 64 -20.39 1.73 1.62
N MET A 65 -20.87 2.41 0.57
CA MET A 65 -20.35 3.74 0.23
C MET A 65 -20.85 4.86 1.15
N GLU A 66 -22.05 4.75 1.71
CA GLU A 66 -22.62 5.84 2.53
C GLU A 66 -21.78 6.13 3.78
N HIS A 67 -21.26 5.07 4.43
CA HIS A 67 -20.49 5.19 5.68
C HIS A 67 -18.98 5.39 5.50
N VAL A 68 -18.47 5.40 4.27
CA VAL A 68 -17.03 5.54 4.02
C VAL A 68 -16.57 6.98 4.32
N GLU A 69 -15.70 7.12 5.32
CA GLU A 69 -15.06 8.38 5.69
C GLU A 69 -13.88 8.69 4.75
N ILE A 70 -14.03 9.71 3.90
CA ILE A 70 -13.00 10.14 2.93
C ILE A 70 -11.84 10.88 3.64
N SER A 71 -12.08 11.41 4.85
CA SER A 71 -11.08 12.15 5.64
C SER A 71 -9.92 11.27 6.10
N ARG A 72 -10.10 9.93 6.14
CA ARG A 72 -9.04 9.00 6.50
C ARG A 72 -8.11 8.79 5.30
N PRO A 73 -6.78 8.92 5.49
CA PRO A 73 -5.86 8.79 4.37
C PRO A 73 -5.89 7.40 3.74
N ILE A 74 -5.61 7.35 2.44
CA ILE A 74 -5.32 6.10 1.73
C ILE A 74 -3.84 5.72 1.94
N ILE A 75 -3.47 4.48 1.61
CA ILE A 75 -2.08 4.03 1.68
C ILE A 75 -1.62 3.63 0.29
N LEU A 76 -0.52 4.25 -0.15
CA LEU A 76 0.15 3.98 -1.41
C LEU A 76 1.50 3.33 -1.12
N ALA A 77 1.79 2.17 -1.69
CA ALA A 77 3.08 1.52 -1.58
C ALA A 77 3.88 1.67 -2.88
N GLU A 78 5.14 2.07 -2.77
CA GLU A 78 6.07 2.18 -3.89
C GLU A 78 6.43 0.78 -4.40
N ILE A 79 5.91 0.37 -5.57
CA ILE A 79 6.14 -0.97 -6.13
C ILE A 79 7.36 -1.04 -7.04
N SER A 80 7.74 0.08 -7.64
CA SER A 80 8.96 0.29 -8.41
C SER A 80 9.41 1.74 -8.22
N PRO A 81 10.67 2.11 -8.54
CA PRO A 81 11.16 3.48 -8.31
C PRO A 81 10.21 4.54 -8.91
N GLY A 82 9.58 5.34 -8.04
CA GLY A 82 8.64 6.39 -8.45
C GLY A 82 7.22 5.93 -8.80
N GLN A 83 6.92 4.63 -8.84
CA GLN A 83 5.59 4.10 -9.13
C GLN A 83 4.93 3.52 -7.87
N TYR A 84 3.66 3.88 -7.66
CA TYR A 84 2.93 3.58 -6.44
C TYR A 84 1.59 2.90 -6.75
N ASN A 85 1.26 1.89 -5.95
CA ASN A 85 -0.05 1.23 -5.99
C ASN A 85 -0.83 1.53 -4.71
N GLY A 86 -2.14 1.72 -4.83
CA GLY A 86 -3.05 1.75 -3.69
C GLY A 86 -3.15 0.37 -3.05
N ILE A 87 -2.80 0.27 -1.77
CA ILE A 87 -2.85 -0.97 -1.00
C ILE A 87 -3.90 -0.92 0.12
N ASP A 88 -4.38 0.26 0.50
CA ASP A 88 -5.52 0.48 1.39
C ASP A 88 -6.28 1.73 0.97
N GLY A 89 -7.60 1.73 1.19
CA GLY A 89 -8.47 2.88 0.94
C GLY A 89 -9.17 2.89 -0.42
N ASN A 90 -9.28 1.75 -1.11
CA ASN A 90 -9.95 1.64 -2.41
C ASN A 90 -11.39 2.18 -2.37
N HIS A 91 -12.18 1.84 -1.35
CA HIS A 91 -13.53 2.38 -1.18
C HIS A 91 -13.55 3.91 -0.96
N ARG A 92 -12.55 4.45 -0.23
CA ARG A 92 -12.41 5.90 -0.02
C ARG A 92 -12.08 6.60 -1.33
N LEU A 93 -11.21 6.02 -2.13
CA LEU A 93 -10.81 6.55 -3.43
C LEU A 93 -11.95 6.47 -4.46
N GLU A 94 -12.71 5.37 -4.49
CA GLU A 94 -13.93 5.22 -5.30
C GLU A 94 -14.96 6.29 -4.94
N LYS A 95 -15.23 6.48 -3.64
CA LYS A 95 -16.18 7.51 -3.17
C LYS A 95 -15.72 8.91 -3.54
N ALA A 96 -14.43 9.23 -3.33
CA ALA A 96 -13.86 10.52 -3.70
C ALA A 96 -13.99 10.77 -5.21
N HIS A 97 -13.73 9.76 -6.04
CA HIS A 97 -13.90 9.82 -7.48
C HIS A 97 -15.36 10.12 -7.87
N ARG A 98 -16.32 9.36 -7.34
CA ARG A 98 -17.76 9.55 -7.60
C ARG A 98 -18.28 10.92 -7.17
N MET A 99 -17.75 11.45 -6.07
CA MET A 99 -18.11 12.78 -5.56
C MET A 99 -17.42 13.94 -6.30
N GLY A 100 -16.57 13.65 -7.30
CA GLY A 100 -15.82 14.68 -8.04
C GLY A 100 -14.74 15.38 -7.19
N ILE A 101 -14.32 14.78 -6.09
CA ILE A 101 -13.24 15.30 -5.24
C ILE A 101 -11.92 15.20 -6.01
N LYS A 102 -11.17 16.30 -6.06
CA LYS A 102 -9.93 16.39 -6.86
C LYS A 102 -8.74 15.75 -6.17
N THR A 103 -8.61 15.93 -4.85
CA THR A 103 -7.47 15.46 -4.04
C THR A 103 -7.93 14.67 -2.83
N ILE A 104 -7.12 13.70 -2.41
CA ILE A 104 -7.32 12.95 -1.17
C ILE A 104 -5.99 12.82 -0.43
N GLN A 105 -6.06 12.71 0.90
CA GLN A 105 -4.89 12.50 1.75
C GLN A 105 -4.36 11.07 1.57
N ALA A 106 -3.04 10.92 1.46
CA ALA A 106 -2.38 9.64 1.32
C ALA A 106 -1.08 9.56 2.13
N HIS A 107 -0.76 8.36 2.60
CA HIS A 107 0.59 8.00 3.03
C HIS A 107 1.31 7.29 1.88
N ARG A 108 2.44 7.84 1.42
CA ARG A 108 3.33 7.17 0.46
C ARG A 108 4.44 6.43 1.18
N LEU A 109 4.36 5.10 1.12
CA LEU A 109 5.37 4.22 1.69
C LEU A 109 6.44 3.97 0.64
N LYS A 110 7.65 4.44 0.92
CA LYS A 110 8.86 4.06 0.17
C LYS A 110 9.17 2.59 0.37
N VAL A 111 9.92 2.01 -0.56
CA VAL A 111 10.28 0.58 -0.50
C VAL A 111 10.84 0.12 0.85
N LYS A 112 11.73 0.92 1.46
CA LYS A 112 12.34 0.58 2.77
C LYS A 112 11.32 0.54 3.91
N GLN A 113 10.20 1.23 3.78
CA GLN A 113 9.18 1.32 4.81
C GLN A 113 8.21 0.13 4.76
N HIS A 114 7.94 -0.42 3.57
CA HIS A 114 6.95 -1.49 3.40
C HIS A 114 7.52 -2.89 3.13
N ILE A 115 8.75 -3.01 2.62
CA ILE A 115 9.33 -4.32 2.21
C ILE A 115 9.42 -5.32 3.37
N LYS A 116 9.51 -4.84 4.61
CA LYS A 116 9.54 -5.67 5.83
C LYS A 116 8.23 -6.40 6.10
N PHE A 117 7.14 -6.02 5.45
CA PHE A 117 5.81 -6.61 5.60
C PHE A 117 5.52 -7.73 4.60
N LEU A 118 6.52 -8.13 3.81
CA LEU A 118 6.42 -9.33 2.96
C LEU A 118 6.30 -10.58 3.81
N ILE A 119 5.35 -11.45 3.46
CA ILE A 119 4.98 -12.62 4.28
C ILE A 119 5.78 -13.89 3.93
N SER A 120 6.69 -13.82 2.94
CA SER A 120 7.57 -14.94 2.62
C SER A 120 8.99 -14.49 2.28
N LYS A 121 9.99 -15.33 2.60
CA LYS A 121 11.39 -15.08 2.25
C LYS A 121 11.58 -15.01 0.74
N ARG A 122 10.89 -15.89 -0.01
CA ARG A 122 10.92 -15.91 -1.48
C ARG A 122 10.44 -14.58 -2.06
N ALA A 123 9.29 -14.07 -1.58
CA ALA A 123 8.79 -12.78 -2.03
C ALA A 123 9.79 -11.67 -1.73
N TYR A 124 10.40 -11.65 -0.53
CA TYR A 124 11.41 -10.67 -0.14
C TYR A 124 12.66 -10.67 -1.05
N THR A 125 13.26 -11.83 -1.27
CA THR A 125 14.47 -11.93 -2.11
C THR A 125 14.16 -11.54 -3.55
N THR A 126 13.06 -12.06 -4.12
CA THR A 126 12.67 -11.73 -5.50
C THR A 126 12.26 -10.26 -5.63
N TYR A 127 11.66 -9.66 -4.60
CA TYR A 127 11.32 -8.24 -4.62
C TYR A 127 12.58 -7.38 -4.69
N ILE A 128 13.64 -7.71 -3.95
CA ILE A 128 14.93 -7.00 -4.01
C ILE A 128 15.56 -7.10 -5.40
N GLU A 129 15.59 -8.29 -5.98
CA GLU A 129 16.08 -8.51 -7.35
C GLU A 129 15.28 -7.70 -8.37
N TYR A 130 13.96 -7.79 -8.30
CA TYR A 130 13.04 -7.02 -9.12
C TYR A 130 13.31 -5.52 -8.99
N TRP A 131 13.33 -4.99 -7.77
CA TRP A 131 13.57 -3.57 -7.50
C TRP A 131 14.89 -3.10 -8.09
N ASN A 132 15.96 -3.85 -7.85
CA ASN A 132 17.29 -3.51 -8.34
C ASN A 132 17.38 -3.57 -9.88
N SER A 133 16.62 -4.46 -10.52
CA SER A 133 16.52 -4.50 -11.98
C SER A 133 15.91 -3.24 -12.60
N LYS A 134 15.12 -2.48 -11.82
CA LYS A 134 14.44 -1.24 -12.24
C LYS A 134 15.21 0.04 -11.94
N LEU A 135 16.35 -0.05 -11.25
CA LEU A 135 17.24 1.08 -10.97
C LEU A 135 18.27 1.34 -12.10
N LYS A 136 18.12 0.65 -13.23
CA LYS A 136 18.98 0.78 -14.41
C LYS A 136 18.68 2.05 -15.19
#